data_AF-A0A958VTZ6-F1
#
_entry.id   AF-A0A958VTZ6-F1
#
_cell.length_a   1.000
_cell.length_b   1.000
_cell.length_c   1.000
_cell.angle_alpha   90.00
_cell.angle_beta   90.00
_cell.angle_gamma   90.00
#
_symmetry.space_group_name_H-M   'P 1'
#
loop_
_entity.id
_entity.type
_entity.pdbx_description
1 polymer ?
#
loop_
_entity_poly.entity_id
_entity_poly.type
_entity_poly.pdbx_seq_one_letter_code
_entity_poly.pdbx_strand_id
1 'polypeptide(L)'
;MNLKDVFTESKPLQTKKMFTSNEGVTTIQLMASAQLKEHTTKVPAFLVCVTGEVFFENELGVKEKLLSGDFINIEPAVRHWISAETDSLLLLIK
;
A
#
# COMPACT_ATOMS: atom_id res chain seq x y z
N MET A 1 1.27 8.32 -3.22
CA MET A 1 0.56 9.37 -2.45
C MET A 1 0.84 9.15 -0.97
N ASN A 2 1.03 10.21 -0.17
CA ASN A 2 1.24 10.06 1.26
C ASN A 2 -0.07 10.25 2.06
N LEU A 3 -0.22 9.53 3.17
CA LEU A 3 -1.37 9.66 4.08
C LEU A 3 -1.53 11.09 4.62
N LYS A 4 -0.45 11.87 4.74
CA LYS A 4 -0.52 13.26 5.21
C LYS A 4 -1.17 14.19 4.18
N ASP A 5 -0.99 13.90 2.89
CA ASP A 5 -1.44 14.76 1.79
C ASP A 5 -2.98 14.75 1.63
N VAL A 6 -3.67 13.84 2.31
CA VAL A 6 -5.13 13.69 2.21
C VAL A 6 -5.89 14.74 3.01
N PHE A 7 -5.20 15.45 3.91
CA PHE A 7 -5.72 16.48 4.79
C PHE A 7 -5.29 17.86 4.29
N THR A 8 -6.27 18.65 3.85
CA THR A 8 -6.02 19.98 3.26
C THR A 8 -6.53 21.12 4.13
N GLU A 9 -7.19 20.83 5.25
CA GLU A 9 -7.75 21.85 6.13
C GLU A 9 -6.76 22.22 7.24
N SER A 10 -6.95 23.40 7.85
CA SER A 10 -6.17 23.85 9.01
C SER A 10 -6.98 23.69 10.31
N LYS A 11 -7.52 22.48 10.55
CA LYS A 11 -8.23 22.13 11.80
C LYS A 11 -7.30 21.37 12.74
N PRO A 12 -7.40 21.58 14.07
CA PRO A 12 -6.55 20.91 15.06
C PRO A 12 -6.75 19.39 15.10
N LEU A 13 -7.93 18.90 14.69
CA LEU A 13 -8.22 17.48 14.49
C LEU A 13 -8.85 17.30 13.12
N GLN A 14 -8.34 16.32 12.37
CA GLN A 14 -8.87 15.92 11.07
C GLN A 14 -8.91 14.41 11.00
N THR A 15 -10.00 13.87 10.45
CA THR A 15 -10.16 12.44 10.19
C THR A 15 -10.70 12.26 8.78
N LYS A 16 -10.22 11.22 8.09
CA LYS A 16 -10.69 10.87 6.75
C LYS A 16 -10.73 9.36 6.63
N LYS A 17 -11.90 8.83 6.25
CA LYS A 17 -12.02 7.41 5.90
C LYS A 17 -11.35 7.20 4.55
N MET A 18 -10.28 6.42 4.53
CA MET A 18 -9.52 6.13 3.32
C MET A 18 -10.03 4.88 2.60
N PHE A 19 -10.48 3.87 3.36
CA PHE A 19 -10.91 2.59 2.84
C PHE A 19 -11.94 1.94 3.77
N THR A 20 -12.82 1.09 3.23
CA THR A 20 -13.70 0.21 4.02
C THR A 20 -13.42 -1.22 3.59
N SER A 21 -12.93 -2.01 4.54
CA SER A 21 -12.51 -3.40 4.32
C SER A 21 -13.70 -4.33 4.08
N ASN A 22 -13.56 -5.23 3.10
CA ASN A 22 -14.48 -6.32 2.82
C ASN A 22 -14.10 -7.62 3.55
N GLU A 23 -12.81 -7.85 3.79
CA GLU A 23 -12.28 -9.07 4.38
C GLU A 23 -11.55 -8.81 5.70
N GLY A 24 -10.55 -7.93 5.69
CA GLY A 24 -9.81 -7.56 6.90
C GLY A 24 -8.49 -6.84 6.62
N VAL A 25 -7.60 -6.87 7.62
CA VAL A 25 -6.28 -6.25 7.55
C VAL A 25 -5.21 -7.34 7.71
N THR A 26 -4.25 -7.36 6.79
CA THR A 26 -3.08 -8.24 6.83
C THR A 26 -1.82 -7.40 6.96
N THR A 27 -0.96 -7.76 7.90
CA THR A 27 0.38 -7.16 8.03
C THR A 27 1.38 -7.96 7.20
N ILE A 28 2.22 -7.27 6.43
CA ILE A 28 3.24 -7.88 5.59
C ILE A 28 4.59 -7.31 6.00
N GLN A 29 5.55 -8.18 6.32
CA GLN A 29 6.94 -7.80 6.52
C GLN A 29 7.78 -8.31 5.33
N LEU A 30 8.60 -7.43 4.77
CA LEU A 30 9.56 -7.76 3.72
C LEU A 30 10.94 -7.33 4.22
N MET A 31 11.90 -8.26 4.20
CA MET A 31 13.31 -7.89 4.41
C MET A 31 13.86 -7.22 3.15
N ALA A 32 14.95 -6.46 3.27
CA ALA A 32 15.62 -5.85 2.14
C ALA A 32 15.89 -6.88 1.02
N SER A 33 15.68 -6.47 -0.23
CA SER A 33 15.74 -7.32 -1.43
C SER A 33 14.72 -8.47 -1.51
N ALA A 34 13.84 -8.63 -0.52
CA ALA A 34 12.75 -9.60 -0.60
C ALA A 34 11.63 -9.11 -1.51
N GLN A 35 10.89 -10.06 -2.09
CA GLN A 35 9.79 -9.77 -2.99
C GLN A 35 8.54 -10.56 -2.59
N LEU A 36 7.41 -9.88 -2.49
CA LEU A 36 6.11 -10.51 -2.64
C LEU A 36 5.85 -10.71 -4.13
N LYS A 37 5.94 -11.97 -4.57
CA LYS A 37 5.72 -12.38 -5.96
C LYS A 37 4.31 -12.01 -6.45
N GLU A 38 4.13 -12.10 -7.77
CA GLU A 38 2.86 -11.82 -8.45
C GLU A 38 1.66 -12.42 -7.72
N HIS A 39 0.70 -11.56 -7.40
CA HIS A 39 -0.53 -11.90 -6.71
C HIS A 39 -1.71 -11.15 -7.35
N THR A 40 -2.91 -11.73 -7.25
CA THR A 40 -4.16 -11.11 -7.69
C THR A 40 -5.17 -11.12 -6.56
N THR A 41 -5.81 -9.99 -6.32
CA THR A 41 -6.92 -9.89 -5.35
C THR A 41 -8.25 -9.87 -6.08
N LYS A 42 -9.30 -10.47 -5.48
CA LYS A 42 -10.66 -10.45 -6.04
C LYS A 42 -11.48 -9.24 -5.59
N VAL A 43 -11.06 -8.61 -4.50
CA VAL A 43 -11.67 -7.40 -3.93
C VAL A 43 -10.68 -6.24 -4.04
N PRO A 44 -11.16 -4.98 -4.05
CA PRO A 44 -10.25 -3.82 -3.99
C PRO A 44 -9.38 -3.94 -2.75
N ALA A 45 -8.15 -3.45 -2.81
CA ALA A 45 -7.29 -3.43 -1.63
C ALA A 45 -6.59 -2.08 -1.48
N PHE A 46 -6.21 -1.78 -0.24
CA PHE A 46 -5.48 -0.59 0.13
C PHE A 46 -4.18 -1.01 0.79
N LEU A 47 -3.07 -0.73 0.11
CA LEU A 47 -1.73 -1.05 0.60
C LEU A 47 -1.08 0.20 1.17
N VAL A 48 -0.64 0.13 2.42
CA VAL A 48 0.05 1.21 3.12
C VAL A 48 1.45 0.77 3.48
N CYS A 49 2.45 1.56 3.12
CA CYS A 49 3.80 1.41 3.64
C CYS A 49 3.89 2.08 5.00
N VAL A 50 4.01 1.29 6.06
CA VAL A 50 4.09 1.81 7.44
C VAL A 50 5.52 2.26 7.74
N THR A 51 6.50 1.42 7.40
CA THR A 51 7.93 1.71 7.54
C THR A 51 8.71 1.13 6.37
N GLY A 52 9.85 1.74 6.05
CA GLY A 52 10.76 1.28 5.02
C GLY A 52 10.48 1.90 3.66
N GLU A 53 10.91 1.18 2.62
CA GLU A 53 10.86 1.57 1.22
C GLU A 53 10.59 0.34 0.35
N VAL A 54 9.51 0.39 -0.42
CA VAL A 54 9.12 -0.67 -1.35
C VAL A 54 8.77 -0.10 -2.72
N PHE A 55 8.87 -0.93 -3.75
CA PHE A 55 8.35 -0.66 -5.08
C PHE A 55 7.13 -1.53 -5.32
N PHE A 56 6.01 -0.89 -5.66
CA PHE A 56 4.81 -1.54 -6.13
C PHE A 56 4.78 -1.49 -7.66
N GLU A 57 4.48 -2.63 -8.27
CA GLU A 57 4.31 -2.74 -9.71
C GLU A 57 3.10 -3.60 -10.06
N ASN A 58 2.48 -3.34 -11.22
CA ASN A 58 1.38 -4.15 -11.72
C ASN A 58 1.46 -4.42 -13.22
N GLU A 59 0.63 -5.34 -13.71
CA GLU A 59 0.59 -5.73 -15.12
C GLU A 59 0.09 -4.65 -16.09
N LEU A 60 -0.48 -3.56 -15.57
CA LEU A 60 -0.92 -2.40 -16.34
C LEU A 60 0.21 -1.38 -16.54
N GLY A 61 1.42 -1.66 -16.05
CA GLY A 61 2.58 -0.79 -16.17
C GLY A 61 2.67 0.30 -15.11
N VAL A 62 1.84 0.25 -14.05
CA VAL A 62 2.01 1.12 -12.88
C VAL A 62 3.28 0.69 -12.15
N LYS A 63 4.15 1.66 -11.85
CA LYS A 63 5.36 1.47 -11.05
C LYS A 63 5.51 2.64 -10.10
N GLU A 64 5.34 2.36 -8.82
CA GLU A 64 5.32 3.39 -7.77
C GLU A 64 6.29 3.00 -6.66
N LYS A 65 7.13 3.96 -6.27
CA LYS A 65 7.95 3.85 -5.07
C LYS A 65 7.12 4.32 -3.87
N LEU A 66 6.96 3.47 -2.88
CA LEU A 66 6.21 3.76 -1.65
C LEU A 66 7.20 3.89 -0.49
N LEU A 67 7.26 5.08 0.09
CA LEU A 67 7.98 5.37 1.32
C LEU A 67 7.04 5.26 2.53
N SER A 68 7.60 5.40 3.72
CA SER A 68 6.82 5.37 4.97
C SER A 68 5.70 6.43 4.96
N GLY A 69 4.47 5.98 5.22
CA GLY A 69 3.25 6.77 5.14
C GLY A 69 2.64 6.84 3.74
N ASP A 70 3.30 6.33 2.70
CA ASP A 70 2.71 6.23 1.37
C ASP A 70 1.72 5.08 1.28
N PHE A 71 0.75 5.24 0.38
CA PHE A 71 -0.23 4.22 0.09
C PHE A 71 -0.56 4.16 -1.40
N ILE A 72 -1.15 3.04 -1.80
CA ILE A 72 -1.71 2.82 -3.13
C ILE A 72 -2.98 1.98 -3.05
N ASN A 73 -3.93 2.27 -3.95
CA ASN A 73 -5.10 1.43 -4.18
C ASN A 73 -4.74 0.33 -5.17
N ILE A 74 -5.16 -0.89 -4.88
CA ILE A 74 -4.99 -2.06 -5.75
C ILE A 74 -6.35 -2.41 -6.31
N GLU A 75 -6.45 -2.41 -7.63
CA GLU A 75 -7.67 -2.79 -8.33
C GLU A 75 -7.93 -4.30 -8.27
N PRO A 76 -9.20 -4.73 -8.16
CA PRO A 76 -9.56 -6.14 -8.30
C PRO A 76 -9.09 -6.71 -9.63
N ALA A 77 -8.72 -7.99 -9.61
CA ALA A 77 -8.32 -8.75 -10.80
C ALA A 77 -7.10 -8.20 -11.56
N VAL A 78 -6.33 -7.28 -10.96
CA VAL A 78 -5.07 -6.79 -11.52
C VAL A 78 -3.89 -7.46 -10.81
N ARG A 79 -3.04 -8.16 -11.56
CA ARG A 79 -1.79 -8.75 -11.03
C ARG A 79 -0.82 -7.66 -10.61
N HIS A 80 -0.28 -7.80 -9.40
CA HIS A 80 0.71 -6.89 -8.82
C HIS A 80 1.77 -7.65 -8.03
N TRP A 81 2.92 -7.02 -7.85
CA TRP A 81 4.02 -7.51 -7.02
C TRP A 81 4.67 -6.36 -6.24
N ILE A 82 5.39 -6.71 -5.19
CA ILE A 82 6.04 -5.74 -4.30
C ILE A 82 7.47 -6.20 -4.05
N SER A 83 8.44 -5.32 -4.25
CA SER A 83 9.84 -5.55 -3.88
C SER A 83 10.31 -4.55 -2.84
N ALA A 84 11.03 -5.00 -1.83
CA ALA A 84 11.55 -4.16 -0.77
C ALA A 84 12.99 -3.73 -1.05
N GLU A 85 13.25 -2.42 -1.00
CA GLU A 85 14.61 -1.87 -1.04
C GLU A 85 15.27 -2.01 0.35
N THR A 86 14.48 -1.76 1.39
CA THR A 86 14.89 -1.85 2.81
C THR A 86 13.93 -2.72 3.60
N ASP A 87 14.30 -3.14 4.81
CA ASP A 87 13.38 -3.83 5.71
C ASP A 87 12.11 -2.99 5.92
N SER A 88 10.97 -3.54 5.51
CA SER A 88 9.73 -2.81 5.34
C SER A 88 8.56 -3.54 5.99
N LEU A 89 7.62 -2.74 6.50
CA LEU A 89 6.37 -3.20 7.10
C LEU A 89 5.21 -2.53 6.38
N LEU A 90 4.28 -3.34 5.88
CA LEU A 90 3.12 -2.90 5.13
C LEU A 90 1.83 -3.35 5.81
N LEU A 91 0.76 -2.60 5.60
CA LEU A 91 -0.61 -3.04 5.88
C LEU A 91 -1.34 -3.20 4.55
N LEU A 92 -1.90 -4.39 4.33
CA LEU A 92 -2.80 -4.69 3.22
C LEU A 92 -4.22 -4.80 3.79
N ILE A 93 -5.07 -3.86 3.42
CA ILE A 93 -6.47 -3.81 3.84
C ILE A 93 -7.32 -4.23 2.64
N LYS A 94 -8.11 -5.30 2.79
CA LYS A 94 -8.99 -5.86 1.75
C LYS A 94 -10.43 -5.78 2.20
#